data_AF-A0A9R0YRW7-F1
#
_entry.id   AF-A0A9R0YRW7-F1
#
_cell.length_a   1.000
_cell.length_b   1.000
_cell.length_c   1.000
_cell.angle_alpha   90.00
_cell.angle_beta   90.00
_cell.angle_gamma   90.00
#
_symmetry.space_group_name_H-M   'P 1'
#
loop_
_entity.id
_entity.type
_entity.pdbx_description
1 polymer ?
#
loop_
_entity_poly.entity_id
_entity_poly.type
_entity_poly.pdbx_seq_one_letter_code
_entity_poly.pdbx_strand_id
1 'polypeptide(L)'
;MSSLSSSSASASALPPHVVEDCLGVVQLLSDGMVMRPTRSFLSDPPVHDVRRDLSVQWKDLVYDEAHRLRLRMYRPTTSIGLTGGGEKKLPVLVYFHGGGFCIASFEHPSFHAVALWIAHDLPAIVLSADYRLTPELQRLPVAHH
;
A
#
# COMPACT_ATOMS: atom_id res chain seq x y z
N MET A 1 40.97 -53.61 4.74
CA MET A 1 39.54 -53.38 4.41
C MET A 1 39.32 -51.88 4.51
N SER A 2 39.47 -51.18 3.38
CA SER A 2 39.44 -49.71 3.33
C SER A 2 38.02 -49.28 2.96
N SER A 3 37.31 -48.67 3.90
CA SER A 3 35.99 -48.07 3.67
C SER A 3 36.18 -46.71 3.00
N LEU A 4 35.75 -46.58 1.74
CA LEU A 4 35.65 -45.29 1.05
C LEU A 4 34.31 -44.66 1.41
N SER A 5 34.38 -43.56 2.16
CA SER A 5 33.25 -42.70 2.50
C SER A 5 32.73 -42.02 1.23
N SER A 6 31.47 -42.24 0.89
CA SER A 6 30.78 -41.50 -0.18
C SER A 6 30.48 -40.08 0.30
N SER A 7 31.18 -39.08 -0.23
CA SER A 7 30.82 -37.68 -0.07
C SER A 7 29.60 -37.38 -0.94
N SER A 8 28.46 -37.07 -0.31
CA SER A 8 27.32 -36.50 -1.02
C SER A 8 27.70 -35.09 -1.47
N ALA A 9 27.89 -34.90 -2.78
CA ALA A 9 27.97 -33.58 -3.36
C ALA A 9 26.68 -32.83 -3.03
N SER A 10 26.78 -31.74 -2.27
CA SER A 10 25.70 -30.79 -2.10
C SER A 10 25.33 -30.28 -3.49
N ALA A 11 24.13 -30.62 -3.97
CA ALA A 11 23.58 -30.04 -5.18
C ALA A 11 23.54 -28.52 -4.96
N SER A 12 24.34 -27.77 -5.73
CA SER A 12 24.29 -26.33 -5.74
C SER A 12 22.87 -25.92 -6.14
N ALA A 13 22.05 -25.53 -5.17
CA ALA A 13 20.72 -25.02 -5.43
C ALA A 13 20.84 -23.84 -6.41
N LEU A 14 20.10 -23.88 -7.52
CA LEU A 14 20.03 -22.74 -8.45
C LEU A 14 19.62 -21.48 -7.67
N PRO A 15 20.12 -20.30 -8.03
CA PRO A 15 19.64 -19.05 -7.46
C PRO A 15 18.11 -18.97 -7.55
N PRO A 16 17.43 -18.39 -6.54
CA PRO A 16 15.98 -18.19 -6.59
C PRO A 16 15.56 -17.48 -7.88
N HIS A 17 14.54 -17.99 -8.54
CA HIS A 17 13.96 -17.41 -9.76
C HIS A 17 12.45 -17.27 -9.62
N VAL A 18 11.84 -16.40 -10.41
CA VAL A 18 10.38 -16.16 -10.37
C VAL A 18 9.65 -17.40 -10.90
N VAL A 19 8.73 -17.93 -10.09
CA VAL A 19 7.83 -19.03 -10.45
C VAL A 19 6.42 -18.56 -10.78
N GLU A 20 5.99 -17.44 -10.18
CA GLU A 20 4.71 -16.80 -10.48
C GLU A 20 4.90 -15.28 -10.51
N ASP A 21 4.33 -14.63 -11.52
CA ASP A 21 4.36 -13.18 -11.67
C ASP A 21 2.92 -12.66 -11.84
N CYS A 22 2.42 -12.03 -10.78
CA CYS A 22 1.16 -11.32 -10.84
C CYS A 22 1.43 -9.91 -11.39
N LEU A 23 1.37 -9.73 -12.71
CA LEU A 23 1.42 -8.42 -13.39
C LEU A 23 2.65 -7.54 -13.07
N GLY A 24 3.78 -8.14 -12.71
CA GLY A 24 5.00 -7.45 -12.25
C GLY A 24 4.90 -6.90 -10.82
N VAL A 25 3.75 -7.09 -10.19
CA VAL A 25 3.27 -6.39 -9.01
C VAL A 25 3.61 -7.17 -7.73
N VAL A 26 3.43 -8.49 -7.80
CA VAL A 26 3.80 -9.45 -6.76
C VAL A 26 4.46 -10.63 -7.49
N GLN A 27 5.65 -11.01 -7.04
CA GLN A 27 6.40 -12.12 -7.61
C GLN A 27 6.66 -13.17 -6.54
N LEU A 28 6.36 -14.44 -6.85
CA LEU A 28 6.74 -15.59 -6.04
C LEU A 28 8.05 -16.16 -6.57
N LEU A 29 9.05 -16.31 -5.70
CA LEU A 29 10.30 -16.97 -6.03
C LEU A 29 10.23 -18.48 -5.75
N SER A 30 11.09 -19.25 -6.42
CA SER A 30 11.19 -20.70 -6.31
C SER A 30 11.53 -21.20 -4.89
N ASP A 31 12.04 -20.33 -4.01
CA ASP A 31 12.35 -20.65 -2.61
C ASP A 31 11.24 -20.24 -1.62
N GLY A 32 10.07 -19.83 -2.16
CA GLY A 32 8.90 -19.42 -1.42
C GLY A 32 8.89 -17.95 -1.00
N MET A 33 9.93 -17.17 -1.32
CA MET A 33 9.98 -15.74 -1.03
C MET A 33 8.99 -14.97 -1.91
N VAL A 34 8.29 -13.98 -1.33
CA VAL A 34 7.40 -13.07 -2.07
C VAL A 34 8.08 -11.71 -2.22
N MET A 35 8.31 -11.28 -3.45
CA MET A 35 8.83 -9.95 -3.77
C MET A 35 7.72 -9.02 -4.25
N ARG A 36 7.81 -7.73 -3.90
CA ARG A 36 6.87 -6.67 -4.33
C ARG A 36 7.68 -5.55 -5.01
N PRO A 37 7.99 -5.69 -6.30
CA PRO A 37 8.80 -4.70 -6.99
C PRO A 37 8.13 -3.31 -6.93
N THR A 38 8.83 -2.32 -6.38
CA THR A 38 8.33 -0.95 -6.20
C THR A 38 7.87 -0.29 -7.52
N ARG A 39 8.38 -0.79 -8.65
CA ARG A 39 8.31 -0.12 -9.95
C ARG A 39 7.03 -0.39 -10.75
N SER A 40 6.28 -1.44 -10.45
CA SER A 40 5.17 -1.90 -11.31
C SER A 40 3.84 -1.19 -11.03
N PHE A 41 3.69 -0.55 -9.87
CA PHE A 41 2.50 0.21 -9.49
C PHE A 41 2.56 1.68 -9.86
N LEU A 42 3.75 2.25 -9.85
CA LEU A 42 3.96 3.68 -10.07
C LEU A 42 3.79 4.08 -11.54
N SER A 43 3.66 3.09 -12.44
CA SER A 43 3.50 3.28 -13.87
C SER A 43 2.06 3.45 -14.34
N ASP A 44 1.06 3.36 -13.45
CA ASP A 44 -0.27 3.85 -13.80
C ASP A 44 -0.13 5.32 -14.22
N PRO A 45 -0.60 5.72 -15.41
CA PRO A 45 -0.55 7.11 -15.81
C PRO A 45 -1.18 7.93 -14.68
N PRO A 46 -0.52 9.01 -14.22
CA PRO A 46 -1.07 9.83 -13.16
C PRO A 46 -2.50 10.17 -13.56
N VAL A 47 -3.48 9.97 -12.66
CA VAL A 47 -4.88 10.34 -12.91
C VAL A 47 -4.85 11.75 -13.50
N HIS A 48 -5.05 11.84 -14.82
CA HIS A 48 -4.66 13.04 -15.59
C HIS A 48 -5.53 14.25 -15.28
N ASP A 49 -6.51 14.08 -14.39
CA ASP A 49 -7.48 15.08 -14.02
C ASP A 49 -7.79 15.03 -12.51
N VAL A 50 -6.74 15.04 -11.67
CA VAL A 50 -6.96 15.51 -10.30
C VAL A 50 -7.37 16.97 -10.43
N ARG A 51 -8.67 17.26 -10.26
CA ARG A 51 -9.21 18.62 -10.11
C ARG A 51 -8.24 19.42 -9.25
N ARG A 52 -7.55 20.38 -9.86
CA ARG A 52 -6.49 21.16 -9.20
C ARG A 52 -7.05 22.27 -8.30
N ASP A 53 -8.35 22.47 -8.37
CA ASP A 53 -9.13 23.51 -7.69
C ASP A 53 -9.90 22.99 -6.48
N LEU A 54 -9.58 21.79 -5.98
CA LEU A 54 -10.20 21.26 -4.76
C LEU A 54 -9.72 22.07 -3.55
N SER A 55 -10.66 22.74 -2.90
CA SER A 55 -10.46 23.45 -1.63
C SER A 55 -10.25 22.48 -0.46
N VAL A 56 -9.13 21.74 -0.46
CA VAL A 56 -8.79 20.74 0.56
C VAL A 56 -7.32 20.89 0.96
N GLN A 57 -7.07 21.01 2.26
CA GLN A 57 -5.72 20.93 2.84
C GLN A 57 -5.47 19.51 3.35
N TRP A 58 -4.22 19.07 3.33
CA TRP A 58 -3.84 17.77 3.86
C TRP A 58 -2.50 17.80 4.60
N LYS A 59 -2.30 16.83 5.49
CA LYS A 59 -1.04 16.61 6.20
C LYS A 59 -0.84 15.14 6.57
N ASP A 60 0.41 14.73 6.63
CA ASP A 60 0.81 13.40 7.07
C ASP A 60 1.12 13.42 8.57
N LEU A 61 0.80 12.33 9.25
CA LEU A 61 1.11 12.15 10.66
C LEU A 61 1.38 10.69 11.00
N VAL A 62 2.31 10.48 11.92
CA VAL A 62 2.59 9.19 12.54
C VAL A 62 1.75 9.11 13.82
N TYR A 63 0.89 8.11 13.94
CA TYR A 63 0.06 7.93 15.15
C TYR A 63 0.55 6.81 16.04
N ASP A 64 1.46 5.95 15.54
CA ASP A 64 2.14 4.93 16.31
C ASP A 64 3.56 4.76 15.77
N GLU A 65 4.54 5.33 16.48
CA GLU A 65 5.95 5.24 16.13
C GLU A 65 6.51 3.81 16.26
N ALA A 66 6.06 3.06 17.27
CA ALA A 66 6.56 1.71 17.54
C ALA A 66 6.22 0.76 16.38
N HIS A 67 5.06 0.95 15.76
CA HIS A 67 4.60 0.17 14.62
C HIS A 67 4.73 0.90 13.28
N ARG A 68 5.32 2.11 13.28
CA ARG A 68 5.47 3.00 12.13
C ARG A 68 4.16 3.23 11.37
N LEU A 69 3.05 3.35 12.09
CA LEU A 69 1.73 3.54 11.49
C LEU A 69 1.48 5.01 11.22
N ARG A 70 1.14 5.30 9.95
CA ARG A 70 0.94 6.65 9.45
C ARG A 70 -0.48 6.83 8.95
N LEU A 71 -0.92 8.07 8.88
CA LEU A 71 -2.12 8.45 8.15
C LEU A 71 -1.93 9.81 7.50
N ARG A 72 -2.71 10.07 6.44
CA ARG A 72 -2.87 11.41 5.86
C ARG A 72 -4.26 11.92 6.16
N MET A 73 -4.30 13.07 6.81
CA MET A 73 -5.54 13.77 7.11
C MET A 73 -5.82 14.78 6.01
N TYR A 74 -7.04 14.77 5.48
CA TYR A 74 -7.58 15.74 4.54
C TYR A 74 -8.71 16.53 5.18
N ARG A 75 -8.72 17.84 4.98
CA ARG A 75 -9.70 18.75 5.55
C ARG A 75 -10.16 19.76 4.49
N PRO A 76 -11.46 19.84 4.18
CA PRO A 76 -11.97 20.88 3.31
C PRO A 76 -11.76 22.28 3.92
N THR A 77 -11.32 23.23 3.10
CA THR A 77 -11.09 24.63 3.49
C THR A 77 -12.30 25.52 3.23
N THR A 78 -13.23 25.08 2.38
CA THR A 78 -14.50 25.76 2.13
C THR A 78 -15.65 24.89 2.62
N SER A 79 -16.54 25.46 3.42
CA SER A 79 -17.77 24.81 3.87
C SER A 79 -18.85 24.86 2.77
N ILE A 80 -18.61 24.21 1.63
CA ILE A 80 -19.60 24.12 0.55
C ILE A 80 -20.80 23.32 1.08
N GLY A 81 -21.99 23.92 1.11
CA GLY A 81 -23.24 23.25 1.49
C GLY A 81 -23.61 23.30 2.99
N LEU A 82 -22.81 23.92 3.86
CA LEU A 82 -23.17 24.10 5.27
C LEU A 82 -23.95 25.40 5.48
N THR A 83 -25.18 25.47 4.96
CA THR A 83 -26.11 26.58 5.23
C THR A 83 -26.70 26.42 6.64
N GLY A 84 -26.31 27.29 7.57
CA GLY A 84 -26.86 27.34 8.93
C GLY A 84 -25.84 27.85 9.93
N GLY A 85 -26.09 29.03 10.50
CA GLY A 85 -25.17 29.81 11.31
C GLY A 85 -24.82 29.22 12.68
N GLY A 86 -23.95 28.20 12.70
CA GLY A 86 -23.30 27.67 13.89
C GLY A 86 -22.03 26.87 13.53
N GLU A 87 -21.17 26.60 14.51
CA GLU A 87 -19.99 25.73 14.36
C GLU A 87 -20.44 24.29 14.03
N LYS A 88 -20.63 23.98 12.75
CA LYS A 88 -20.98 22.63 12.31
C LYS A 88 -19.73 21.76 12.28
N LYS A 89 -19.74 20.69 13.09
CA LYS A 89 -18.72 19.63 13.07
C LYS A 89 -18.79 18.88 11.74
N LEU A 90 -17.63 18.58 11.16
CA LEU A 90 -17.53 17.74 9.96
C LEU A 90 -17.55 16.25 10.36
N PRO A 91 -18.18 15.37 9.56
CA PRO A 91 -18.02 13.94 9.72
C PRO A 91 -16.57 13.53 9.47
N VAL A 92 -16.16 12.42 10.09
CA VAL A 92 -14.84 11.82 9.88
C VAL A 92 -15.02 10.52 9.11
N LEU A 93 -14.33 10.40 7.98
CA LEU A 93 -14.28 9.19 7.16
C LEU A 93 -12.88 8.59 7.25
N VAL A 94 -12.80 7.30 7.58
CA VAL A 94 -11.53 6.55 7.55
C VAL A 94 -11.45 5.79 6.23
N TYR A 95 -10.41 6.08 5.45
CA TYR A 95 -10.18 5.52 4.12
C TYR A 95 -9.00 4.54 4.16
N PHE A 96 -9.24 3.33 3.68
CA PHE A 96 -8.22 2.30 3.49
C PHE A 96 -8.00 2.13 1.99
N HIS A 97 -6.77 2.37 1.53
CA HIS A 97 -6.43 2.21 0.13
C HIS A 97 -6.55 0.75 -0.32
N GLY A 98 -6.83 0.54 -1.61
CA GLY A 98 -6.82 -0.78 -2.22
C GLY A 98 -5.42 -1.39 -2.28
N GLY A 99 -5.31 -2.53 -2.97
CA GLY A 99 -4.03 -3.21 -3.14
C GLY A 99 -3.92 -4.52 -2.37
N GLY A 100 -5.01 -5.25 -2.18
CA GLY A 100 -4.98 -6.65 -1.72
C GLY A 100 -4.23 -6.90 -0.40
N PHE A 101 -4.07 -5.89 0.45
CA PHE A 101 -3.26 -5.92 1.66
C PHE A 101 -1.76 -6.16 1.43
N CYS A 102 -1.27 -6.05 0.19
CA CYS A 102 0.08 -6.43 -0.16
C CYS A 102 0.91 -5.34 -0.84
N ILE A 103 0.30 -4.25 -1.29
CA ILE A 103 0.91 -3.28 -2.19
C ILE A 103 0.33 -1.90 -1.93
N ALA A 104 1.05 -0.89 -2.43
CA ALA A 104 0.69 0.52 -2.39
C ALA A 104 0.65 1.17 -0.99
N SER A 105 0.36 2.47 -0.99
CA SER A 105 0.31 3.35 0.17
C SER A 105 -0.64 4.50 -0.13
N PHE A 106 -1.11 5.22 0.90
CA PHE A 106 -1.80 6.50 0.75
C PHE A 106 -0.99 7.56 -0.02
N GLU A 107 0.32 7.37 -0.16
CA GLU A 107 1.21 8.20 -0.99
C GLU A 107 0.95 8.03 -2.49
N HIS A 108 0.30 6.95 -2.91
CA HIS A 108 0.02 6.69 -4.32
C HIS A 108 -0.91 7.77 -4.91
N PRO A 109 -0.60 8.35 -6.08
CA PRO A 109 -1.35 9.47 -6.64
C PRO A 109 -2.85 9.20 -6.81
N SER A 110 -3.23 7.99 -7.23
CA SER A 110 -4.63 7.59 -7.38
C SER A 110 -5.39 7.58 -6.05
N PHE A 111 -4.81 7.03 -4.99
CA PHE A 111 -5.41 7.01 -3.66
C PHE A 111 -5.43 8.39 -3.03
N HIS A 112 -4.42 9.21 -3.28
CA HIS A 112 -4.41 10.60 -2.87
C HIS A 112 -5.54 11.40 -3.52
N ALA A 113 -5.75 11.24 -4.83
CA ALA A 113 -6.82 11.89 -5.59
C ALA A 113 -8.22 11.51 -5.09
N VAL A 114 -8.45 10.22 -4.85
CA VAL A 114 -9.72 9.72 -4.28
C VAL A 114 -10.02 10.39 -2.93
N ALA A 115 -9.02 10.45 -2.03
CA ALA A 115 -9.21 11.07 -0.72
C ALA A 115 -9.48 12.60 -0.82
N LEU A 116 -8.86 13.30 -1.79
CA LEU A 116 -9.17 14.70 -2.08
C LEU A 116 -10.62 14.88 -2.54
N TRP A 117 -11.10 14.04 -3.47
CA TRP A 117 -12.48 14.11 -3.97
C TRP A 117 -13.49 13.83 -2.86
N ILE A 118 -13.27 12.80 -2.04
CA ILE A 118 -14.15 12.49 -0.91
C ILE A 118 -14.23 13.66 0.08
N ALA A 119 -13.09 14.25 0.44
CA ALA A 119 -13.04 15.37 1.40
C ALA A 119 -13.76 16.62 0.86
N HIS A 120 -13.67 16.86 -0.44
CA HIS A 120 -14.30 17.99 -1.12
C HIS A 120 -15.81 17.80 -1.30
N ASP A 121 -16.23 16.64 -1.82
CA ASP A 121 -17.62 16.41 -2.25
C ASP A 121 -18.56 16.03 -1.08
N LEU A 122 -18.04 15.38 -0.01
CA LEU A 122 -18.82 14.99 1.18
C LEU A 122 -18.69 15.95 2.38
N PRO A 123 -18.20 17.19 2.15
CA PRO A 123 -17.51 18.02 3.15
C PRO A 123 -17.11 17.27 4.44
N ALA A 124 -16.12 16.39 4.35
CA ALA A 124 -15.72 15.49 5.43
C ALA A 124 -14.22 15.60 5.73
N ILE A 125 -13.84 15.35 6.99
CA ILE A 125 -12.44 15.05 7.30
C ILE A 125 -12.17 13.62 6.84
N VAL A 126 -11.19 13.43 5.96
CA VAL A 126 -10.79 12.08 5.50
C VAL A 126 -9.46 11.72 6.15
N LEU A 127 -9.40 10.55 6.79
CA LEU A 127 -8.20 9.95 7.34
C LEU A 127 -7.81 8.76 6.46
N SER A 128 -6.82 8.94 5.58
CA SER A 128 -6.29 7.87 4.75
C SER A 128 -5.21 7.13 5.51
N ALA A 129 -5.45 5.86 5.84
CA ALA A 129 -4.54 5.04 6.64
C ALA A 129 -3.42 4.43 5.78
N ASP A 130 -2.17 4.56 6.24
CA ASP A 130 -1.03 3.80 5.74
C ASP A 130 -0.91 2.51 6.54
N TYR A 131 -1.75 1.54 6.20
CA TYR A 131 -1.79 0.28 6.93
C TYR A 131 -0.59 -0.59 6.57
N ARG A 132 -0.21 -1.50 7.48
CA ARG A 132 0.86 -2.45 7.23
C ARG A 132 0.47 -3.39 6.09
N LEU A 133 1.32 -3.46 5.08
CA LEU A 133 1.25 -4.50 4.08
C LEU A 133 1.65 -5.83 4.72
N THR A 134 1.18 -6.93 4.15
CA THR A 134 1.64 -8.27 4.54
C THR A 134 3.17 -8.32 4.52
N PRO A 135 3.81 -9.01 5.49
CA PRO A 135 5.26 -8.94 5.65
C PRO A 135 5.99 -9.27 4.34
N GLU A 136 7.03 -8.48 4.03
CA GLU A 136 7.89 -8.71 2.86
C GLU A 136 8.67 -10.03 2.95
N LEU A 137 8.82 -10.57 4.17
CA LEU A 137 9.65 -11.74 4.46
C LEU A 137 8.86 -13.02 4.77
N GLN A 138 7.56 -13.06 4.46
CA GLN A 138 6.78 -14.26 4.69
C GLN A 138 7.03 -15.27 3.57
N ARG A 139 7.89 -16.26 3.82
CA ARG A 139 7.95 -17.45 2.97
C ARG A 139 6.60 -18.13 3.00
N LEU A 140 6.00 -18.33 1.84
CA LEU A 140 4.84 -19.22 1.76
C LEU A 140 5.30 -20.65 2.08
N PRO A 141 4.47 -21.47 2.74
CA PRO A 141 4.77 -22.88 2.94
C PRO A 141 5.10 -23.50 1.58
N VAL A 142 6.27 -24.13 1.48
CA VAL A 142 6.65 -24.84 0.25
C VAL A 142 5.62 -25.94 0.05
N ALA A 143 4.97 -25.94 -1.13
CA ALA A 143 4.08 -27.03 -1.49
C ALA A 143 4.91 -28.31 -1.61
N HIS A 144 4.73 -29.23 -0.66
CA HIS A 144 5.25 -30.57 -0.78
C HIS A 144 4.32 -31.34 -1.71
N HIS A 145 4.89 -31.82 -2.81
CA HIS A 145 4.19 -32.62 -3.82
C HIS A 145 4.33 -34.11 -3.55
#